data_AF-A0A8W8IX90-F1
#
_entry.id   AF-A0A8W8IX90-F1
#
_cell.length_a   1.000
_cell.length_b   1.000
_cell.length_c   1.000
_cell.angle_alpha   90.00
_cell.angle_beta   90.00
_cell.angle_gamma   90.00
#
_symmetry.space_group_name_H-M   'P 1'
#
loop_
_entity.id
_entity.type
_entity.pdbx_description
1 polymer ?
#
loop_
_entity_poly.entity_id
_entity_poly.type
_entity_poly.pdbx_seq_one_letter_code
_entity_poly.pdbx_strand_id
1 'polypeptide(L)'
;MWVTVAIVVVLIALIWRYTGRPKGLPPGPTCYPIIGNVGLFKPSEAIQAHRKLRKKYGDIYTIMTFHKPMIAVHGYDNIRELLVKHGDLFSDRPLTIMNGVFNKGKGLIWSSGPLWKEQRTFALTTMRKFGFGKRCLQNQIMEEVDCLMEELEKYGNKPFDIQNTLNISVSNVICSMLFGNRFDYEDARFKHLIVLLNKLFATSSPSSPAMPSYWNKKWHEKILHLQMSSSKSA
;
A
#
# COMPACT_ATOMS: atom_id res chain seq x y z
N MET A 1 -28.79 -8.16 38.80
CA MET A 1 -29.13 -7.42 37.57
C MET A 1 -28.50 -6.02 37.53
N TRP A 2 -28.64 -5.17 38.55
CA TRP A 2 -28.03 -3.83 38.54
C TRP A 2 -26.50 -3.80 38.66
N VAL A 3 -25.92 -4.69 39.49
CA VAL A 3 -24.46 -4.82 39.62
C VAL A 3 -23.80 -5.27 38.32
N THR A 4 -24.40 -6.24 37.63
CA THR A 4 -23.92 -6.71 36.32
C THR A 4 -24.01 -5.62 35.25
N VAL A 5 -25.09 -4.83 35.25
CA VAL A 5 -25.23 -3.68 34.34
C VAL A 5 -24.17 -2.61 34.66
N ALA A 6 -23.93 -2.30 35.93
CA ALA A 6 -22.91 -1.34 36.34
C ALA A 6 -21.50 -1.79 35.92
N ILE A 7 -21.16 -3.07 36.10
CA ILE A 7 -19.88 -3.64 35.67
C ILE A 7 -19.73 -3.51 34.14
N VAL A 8 -20.77 -3.84 33.36
CA VAL A 8 -20.73 -3.73 31.90
C VAL A 8 -20.54 -2.27 31.46
N VAL A 9 -21.24 -1.32 32.07
CA VAL A 9 -21.10 0.12 31.75
C VAL A 9 -19.70 0.62 32.07
N VAL A 10 -19.14 0.23 33.22
CA VAL A 10 -17.76 0.59 33.61
C VAL A 10 -16.75 -0.01 32.63
N LEU A 11 -16.93 -1.28 32.23
CA LEU A 11 -16.07 -1.92 31.24
C LEU A 11 -16.13 -1.20 29.88
N ILE A 12 -17.34 -0.83 29.41
CA ILE A 12 -17.50 -0.06 28.17
C ILE A 12 -16.84 1.30 28.27
N ALA A 13 -17.01 2.02 29.38
CA ALA A 13 -16.40 3.32 29.61
C ALA A 13 -14.86 3.23 29.65
N LEU A 14 -14.32 2.19 30.29
CA LEU A 14 -12.88 1.91 30.29
C LEU A 14 -12.40 1.59 28.87
N ILE A 15 -13.09 0.73 28.13
CA ILE A 15 -12.76 0.42 26.74
C ILE A 15 -12.79 1.68 25.89
N TRP A 16 -13.79 2.55 26.01
CA TRP A 16 -13.86 3.83 25.30
C TRP A 16 -12.72 4.76 25.68
N ARG A 17 -12.32 4.80 26.95
CA ARG A 17 -11.19 5.62 27.41
C ARG A 17 -9.86 5.12 26.85
N TYR A 18 -9.65 3.81 26.79
CA TYR A 18 -8.40 3.20 26.32
C TYR A 18 -8.30 3.07 24.79
N THR A 19 -9.42 2.88 24.10
CA THR A 19 -9.47 2.70 22.64
C THR A 19 -9.95 3.94 21.89
N GLY A 20 -10.43 4.95 22.62
CA GLY A 20 -10.84 6.23 22.06
C GLY A 20 -9.67 7.05 21.54
N ARG A 21 -10.00 8.14 20.85
CA ARG A 21 -9.01 9.02 20.24
C ARG A 21 -8.18 9.75 21.32
N PRO A 22 -6.84 9.70 21.24
CA PRO A 22 -5.97 10.47 22.13
C PRO A 22 -6.25 11.98 22.08
N LYS A 23 -6.09 12.65 23.23
CA LYS A 23 -6.18 14.12 23.32
C LYS A 23 -5.01 14.76 22.56
N GLY A 24 -5.24 15.93 21.95
CA GLY A 24 -4.21 16.70 21.23
C GLY A 24 -4.06 16.37 19.74
N LEU A 25 -4.81 15.40 19.20
CA LEU A 25 -4.77 15.07 17.77
C LEU A 25 -5.68 15.98 16.93
N PRO A 26 -5.39 16.18 15.62
CA PRO A 26 -6.26 16.91 14.67
C PRO A 26 -7.67 16.34 14.55
N PRO A 27 -8.71 17.15 14.27
CA PRO A 27 -10.13 16.74 14.23
C PRO A 27 -10.39 15.52 13.34
N GLY A 28 -11.54 14.85 13.52
CA GLY A 28 -11.79 13.59 12.82
C GLY A 28 -13.11 12.94 13.21
N PRO A 29 -13.56 11.92 12.46
CA PRO A 29 -14.81 11.22 12.72
C PRO A 29 -14.85 10.56 14.10
N THR A 30 -16.07 10.40 14.61
CA THR A 30 -16.34 9.68 15.86
C THR A 30 -15.72 8.29 15.81
N CYS A 31 -14.93 7.95 16.83
CA CYS A 31 -14.24 6.67 16.93
C CYS A 31 -15.13 5.66 17.64
N TYR A 32 -15.44 4.55 16.99
CA TYR A 32 -16.04 3.41 17.68
C TYR A 32 -14.95 2.66 18.45
N PRO A 33 -15.23 2.17 19.67
CA PRO A 33 -14.24 1.40 20.44
C PRO A 33 -13.80 0.17 19.65
N ILE A 34 -12.51 -0.18 19.80
CA ILE A 34 -11.85 -1.36 19.19
C ILE A 34 -11.72 -1.29 17.66
N ILE A 35 -12.79 -1.00 16.91
CA ILE A 35 -12.81 -0.97 15.44
C ILE A 35 -12.30 0.37 14.90
N GLY A 36 -12.55 1.46 15.60
CA GLY A 36 -12.24 2.81 15.16
C GLY A 36 -13.14 3.25 14.01
N ASN A 37 -12.52 3.65 12.90
CA ASN A 37 -13.13 4.23 11.71
C ASN A 37 -13.05 3.32 10.48
N VAL A 38 -12.66 2.05 10.65
CA VAL A 38 -12.44 1.10 9.54
C VAL A 38 -13.68 0.95 8.67
N GLY A 39 -14.87 0.97 9.25
CA GLY A 39 -16.14 0.86 8.52
C GLY A 39 -16.49 2.07 7.63
N LEU A 40 -15.77 3.19 7.74
CA LEU A 40 -16.02 4.38 6.89
C LEU A 40 -15.45 4.24 5.48
N PHE A 41 -14.52 3.31 5.27
CA PHE A 41 -13.80 3.17 4.01
C PHE A 41 -14.21 1.87 3.32
N LYS A 42 -15.00 2.00 2.26
CA LYS A 42 -15.07 0.96 1.24
C LYS A 42 -13.83 1.09 0.34
N PRO A 43 -13.12 0.01 0.00
CA PRO A 43 -11.88 0.09 -0.77
C PRO A 43 -12.06 0.78 -2.11
N SER A 44 -13.11 0.43 -2.83
CA SER A 44 -13.48 1.03 -4.12
C SER A 44 -13.76 2.53 -4.04
N GLU A 45 -14.05 3.06 -2.85
CA GLU A 45 -14.45 4.45 -2.62
C GLU A 45 -13.47 5.21 -1.71
N ALA A 46 -12.29 4.65 -1.39
CA ALA A 46 -11.36 5.22 -0.41
C ALA A 46 -11.02 6.69 -0.71
N ILE A 47 -10.73 7.01 -1.98
CA ILE A 47 -10.45 8.39 -2.44
C ILE A 47 -11.66 9.31 -2.22
N GLN A 48 -12.87 8.85 -2.51
CA GLN A 48 -14.08 9.63 -2.34
C GLN A 48 -14.41 9.85 -0.85
N ALA A 49 -14.19 8.83 -0.02
CA ALA A 49 -14.32 8.92 1.43
C ALA A 49 -13.36 9.96 2.00
N HIS A 50 -12.09 9.94 1.59
CA HIS A 50 -11.11 10.96 1.99
C HIS A 50 -11.50 12.37 1.53
N ARG A 51 -12.08 12.54 0.34
CA ARG A 51 -12.61 13.84 -0.13
C ARG A 51 -13.77 14.33 0.74
N LYS A 52 -14.70 13.46 1.12
CA LYS A 52 -15.82 13.81 2.02
C LYS A 52 -15.31 14.21 3.42
N LEU A 53 -14.34 13.47 3.95
CA LEU A 53 -13.72 13.78 5.24
C LEU A 53 -12.95 15.09 5.19
N ARG A 54 -12.21 15.36 4.12
CA ARG A 54 -11.52 16.64 3.91
C ARG A 54 -12.50 17.81 3.90
N LYS A 55 -13.64 17.68 3.20
CA LYS A 55 -14.69 18.73 3.20
C LYS A 55 -15.27 19.00 4.60
N LYS A 56 -15.32 18.00 5.47
CA LYS A 56 -15.92 18.11 6.81
C LYS A 56 -14.93 18.55 7.89
N TYR A 57 -13.69 18.07 7.85
CA TYR A 57 -12.70 18.26 8.92
C TYR A 57 -11.51 19.13 8.50
N GLY A 58 -11.43 19.54 7.23
CA GLY A 58 -10.34 20.33 6.67
C GLY A 58 -9.20 19.49 6.13
N ASP A 59 -8.06 20.15 5.90
CA ASP A 59 -6.90 19.56 5.23
C ASP A 59 -6.10 18.59 6.09
N ILE A 60 -6.22 18.68 7.42
CA ILE A 60 -5.53 17.80 8.36
C ILE A 60 -6.56 17.19 9.30
N TYR A 61 -6.69 15.88 9.28
CA TYR A 61 -7.63 15.16 10.14
C TYR A 61 -7.13 13.78 10.55
N THR A 62 -7.66 13.27 11.65
CA THR A 62 -7.28 11.97 12.22
C THR A 62 -8.34 10.91 11.91
N ILE A 63 -7.91 9.75 11.45
CA ILE A 63 -8.70 8.53 11.31
C ILE A 63 -8.14 7.51 12.31
N MET A 64 -9.00 6.85 13.07
CA MET A 64 -8.59 5.76 13.95
C MET A 64 -8.71 4.42 13.22
N THR A 65 -7.61 3.71 13.02
CA THR A 65 -7.63 2.35 12.48
C THR A 65 -7.40 1.39 13.64
N PHE A 66 -8.47 0.73 14.09
CA PHE A 66 -8.51 0.07 15.40
C PHE A 66 -8.16 1.05 16.53
N HIS A 67 -7.10 0.76 17.30
CA HIS A 67 -6.58 1.61 18.38
C HIS A 67 -5.42 2.51 17.92
N LYS A 68 -5.07 2.52 16.62
CA LYS A 68 -3.95 3.31 16.10
C LYS A 68 -4.43 4.56 15.36
N PRO A 69 -4.00 5.76 15.75
CA PRO A 69 -4.31 6.98 15.01
C PRO A 69 -3.53 7.04 13.71
N MET A 70 -4.21 7.49 12.64
CA MET A 70 -3.63 7.79 11.34
C MET A 70 -4.00 9.22 10.97
N ILE A 71 -3.00 10.07 10.72
CA ILE A 71 -3.22 11.46 10.35
C ILE A 71 -3.22 11.55 8.82
N ALA A 72 -4.34 11.97 8.25
CA ALA A 72 -4.46 12.27 6.84
C ALA A 72 -4.15 13.74 6.61
N VAL A 73 -3.25 14.00 5.65
CA VAL A 73 -2.80 15.36 5.31
C VAL A 73 -3.06 15.62 3.83
N HIS A 74 -3.70 16.75 3.57
CA HIS A 74 -4.08 17.22 2.24
C HIS A 74 -3.50 18.61 1.98
N GLY A 75 -3.40 18.98 0.70
CA GLY A 75 -2.90 20.29 0.28
C GLY A 75 -1.38 20.31 0.07
N TYR A 76 -0.95 21.05 -0.94
CA TYR A 76 0.45 21.11 -1.34
C TYR A 76 1.34 21.63 -0.21
N ASP A 77 0.95 22.75 0.43
CA ASP A 77 1.77 23.39 1.45
C ASP A 77 2.01 22.48 2.66
N ASN A 78 0.96 21.81 3.15
CA ASN A 78 1.07 20.87 4.27
C ASN A 78 1.95 19.65 3.91
N ILE A 79 1.79 19.11 2.70
CA ILE A 79 2.60 17.97 2.23
C ILE A 79 4.07 18.40 2.08
N ARG A 80 4.34 19.59 1.55
CA ARG A 80 5.69 20.15 1.43
C ARG A 80 6.31 20.41 2.80
N GLU A 81 5.55 20.94 3.75
CA GLU A 81 6.01 21.16 5.11
C GLU A 81 6.48 19.84 5.75
N LEU A 82 5.67 18.79 5.64
CA LEU A 82 5.95 17.49 6.27
C LEU A 82 7.06 16.71 5.56
N LEU A 83 6.97 16.57 4.23
CA LEU A 83 7.85 15.68 3.48
C LEU A 83 9.18 16.33 3.06
N VAL A 84 9.24 17.66 3.01
CA VAL A 84 10.45 18.39 2.59
C VAL A 84 11.09 19.11 3.77
N LYS A 85 10.39 20.03 4.42
CA LYS A 85 11.00 20.83 5.51
C LYS A 85 11.24 20.01 6.77
N HIS A 86 10.32 19.10 7.10
CA HIS A 86 10.43 18.20 8.25
C HIS A 86 10.64 16.74 7.85
N GLY A 87 11.19 16.50 6.65
CA GLY A 87 11.31 15.16 6.07
C GLY A 87 12.01 14.15 6.98
N ASP A 88 13.03 14.57 7.75
CA ASP A 88 13.73 13.68 8.68
C ASP A 88 12.82 13.10 9.76
N LEU A 89 11.86 13.89 10.28
CA LEU A 89 10.89 13.47 11.30
C LEU A 89 9.81 12.54 10.73
N PHE A 90 9.43 12.72 9.46
CA PHE A 90 8.37 11.96 8.80
C PHE A 90 8.89 10.88 7.84
N SER A 91 10.19 10.59 7.89
CA SER A 91 10.85 9.61 7.01
C SER A 91 10.66 8.15 7.45
N ASP A 92 10.14 7.93 8.66
CA ASP A 92 10.01 6.60 9.24
C ASP A 92 8.91 5.75 8.57
N ARG A 93 9.15 4.45 8.50
CA ARG A 93 8.30 3.44 7.85
C ARG A 93 7.88 2.39 8.87
N PRO A 94 6.79 2.63 9.62
CA PRO A 94 6.36 1.70 10.64
C PRO A 94 6.01 0.34 10.04
N LEU A 95 6.31 -0.73 10.79
CA LEU A 95 5.99 -2.08 10.37
C LEU A 95 4.46 -2.26 10.31
N THR A 96 3.95 -2.43 9.10
CA THR A 96 2.55 -2.80 8.85
C THR A 96 2.46 -4.31 8.64
N ILE A 97 1.24 -4.86 8.69
CA ILE A 97 1.00 -6.29 8.39
C ILE A 97 1.54 -6.63 6.99
N MET A 98 1.32 -5.72 6.02
CA MET A 98 1.81 -5.87 4.66
C MET A 98 3.35 -5.97 4.62
N ASN A 99 4.04 -5.02 5.23
CA ASN A 99 5.51 -4.96 5.21
C ASN A 99 6.15 -6.14 5.96
N GLY A 100 5.46 -6.64 6.99
CA GLY A 100 5.85 -7.82 7.75
C GLY A 100 5.85 -9.10 6.91
N VAL A 101 4.84 -9.27 6.05
CA VAL A 101 4.72 -10.45 5.17
C VAL A 101 5.70 -10.38 4.01
N PHE A 102 5.86 -9.22 3.37
CA PHE A 102 6.73 -9.11 2.18
C PHE A 102 8.21 -9.23 2.52
N ASN A 103 8.72 -8.35 3.39
CA ASN A 103 10.17 -8.21 3.59
C ASN A 103 10.55 -8.05 5.07
N LYS A 104 9.63 -8.28 6.01
CA LYS A 104 9.87 -8.09 7.46
C LYS A 104 10.48 -6.71 7.80
N GLY A 105 10.06 -5.66 7.09
CA GLY A 105 10.60 -4.30 7.24
C GLY A 105 12.01 -4.07 6.65
N LYS A 106 12.50 -4.98 5.80
CA LYS A 106 13.79 -4.84 5.11
C LYS A 106 13.64 -4.30 3.69
N GLY A 107 14.76 -3.85 3.13
CA GLY A 107 14.86 -3.37 1.76
C GLY A 107 14.46 -1.90 1.62
N LEU A 108 14.73 -1.33 0.44
CA LEU A 108 14.70 0.12 0.21
C LEU A 108 13.34 0.79 0.42
N ILE A 109 12.24 0.05 0.24
CA ILE A 109 10.87 0.57 0.30
C ILE A 109 10.32 0.58 1.73
N TRP A 110 10.75 -0.36 2.58
CA TRP A 110 10.12 -0.62 3.88
C TRP A 110 11.05 -0.45 5.09
N SER A 111 12.36 -0.27 4.88
CA SER A 111 13.31 -0.04 5.97
C SER A 111 13.38 1.44 6.37
N SER A 112 13.86 1.67 7.59
CA SER A 112 14.05 2.99 8.19
C SER A 112 15.47 3.13 8.77
N GLY A 113 15.84 4.37 9.09
CA GLY A 113 17.05 4.67 9.86
C GLY A 113 18.36 4.41 9.11
N PRO A 114 19.45 4.08 9.81
CA PRO A 114 20.77 3.89 9.20
C PRO A 114 20.79 2.82 8.10
N LEU A 115 20.11 1.70 8.33
CA LEU A 115 20.02 0.61 7.34
C LEU A 115 19.43 1.08 6.01
N TRP A 116 18.38 1.91 6.06
CA TRP A 116 17.79 2.49 4.86
C TRP A 116 18.76 3.42 4.14
N LYS A 117 19.50 4.26 4.89
CA LYS A 117 20.50 5.19 4.32
C LYS A 117 21.61 4.45 3.59
N GLU A 118 22.13 3.37 4.18
CA GLU A 118 23.15 2.52 3.55
C GLU A 118 22.62 1.85 2.28
N GLN A 119 21.46 1.19 2.36
CA GLN A 119 20.84 0.52 1.21
C GLN A 119 20.53 1.49 0.07
N ARG A 120 20.02 2.68 0.39
CA ARG A 120 19.74 3.74 -0.59
C ARG A 120 21.01 4.22 -1.27
N THR A 121 22.05 4.50 -0.49
CA THR A 121 23.33 4.99 -1.01
C THR A 121 23.97 3.96 -1.93
N PHE A 122 23.99 2.70 -1.51
CA PHE A 122 24.46 1.59 -2.32
C PHE A 122 23.66 1.47 -3.62
N ALA A 123 22.33 1.39 -3.55
CA ALA A 123 21.47 1.22 -4.73
C ALA A 123 21.62 2.37 -5.73
N LEU A 124 21.59 3.63 -5.27
CA LEU A 124 21.74 4.80 -6.15
C LEU A 124 23.13 4.87 -6.79
N THR A 125 24.18 4.55 -6.02
CA THR A 125 25.56 4.54 -6.54
C THR A 125 25.72 3.47 -7.60
N THR A 126 25.21 2.26 -7.35
CA THR A 126 25.24 1.13 -8.28
C THR A 126 24.43 1.42 -9.55
N MET A 127 23.21 1.96 -9.43
CA MET A 127 22.40 2.35 -10.59
C MET A 127 23.10 3.39 -11.46
N ARG A 128 23.74 4.41 -10.87
CA ARG A 128 24.54 5.40 -11.62
C ARG A 128 25.76 4.77 -12.33
N LYS A 129 26.38 3.75 -11.72
CA LYS A 129 27.47 2.98 -12.35
C LYS A 129 26.96 2.18 -13.55
N PHE A 130 25.77 1.59 -13.45
CA PHE A 130 25.08 0.90 -14.56
C PHE A 130 24.48 1.83 -15.62
N GLY A 131 24.67 3.15 -15.51
CA GLY A 131 24.26 4.07 -16.56
C GLY A 131 22.94 4.78 -16.34
N PHE A 132 22.34 4.65 -15.16
CA PHE A 132 21.14 5.42 -14.81
C PHE A 132 21.41 6.92 -14.93
N GLY A 133 20.64 7.61 -15.79
CA GLY A 133 20.83 9.02 -16.11
C GLY A 133 21.97 9.30 -17.10
N LYS A 134 22.51 8.30 -17.80
CA LYS A 134 23.51 8.43 -18.85
C LYS A 134 22.97 7.94 -20.20
N ARG A 135 23.67 8.28 -21.29
CA ARG A 135 23.33 7.89 -22.66
C ARG A 135 23.27 6.37 -22.90
N CYS A 136 24.03 5.57 -22.15
CA CYS A 136 23.98 4.11 -22.30
C CYS A 136 22.60 3.52 -21.95
N LEU A 137 21.91 4.06 -20.93
CA LEU A 137 20.54 3.65 -20.62
C LEU A 137 19.58 4.07 -21.74
N GLN A 138 19.81 5.23 -22.38
CA GLN A 138 19.02 5.66 -23.52
C GLN A 138 19.12 4.65 -24.67
N ASN A 139 20.31 4.14 -24.98
CA ASN A 139 20.48 3.14 -26.03
C ASN A 139 19.71 1.85 -25.71
N GLN A 140 19.79 1.35 -24.47
CA GLN A 140 19.03 0.18 -24.03
C GLN A 140 17.50 0.40 -24.12
N ILE A 141 17.04 1.61 -23.82
CA ILE A 141 15.62 1.97 -23.98
C ILE A 141 15.24 1.97 -25.46
N MET A 142 16.06 2.56 -26.33
CA MET A 142 15.78 2.60 -27.78
C MET A 142 15.75 1.20 -28.39
N GLU A 143 16.71 0.33 -28.02
CA GLU A 143 16.71 -1.08 -28.44
C GLU A 143 15.42 -1.81 -28.02
N GLU A 144 14.93 -1.58 -26.79
CA GLU A 144 13.69 -2.19 -26.33
C GLU A 144 12.44 -1.56 -26.96
N VAL A 145 12.50 -0.29 -27.37
CA VAL A 145 11.45 0.36 -28.16
C VAL A 145 11.37 -0.28 -29.55
N ASP A 146 12.49 -0.52 -30.22
CA ASP A 146 12.50 -1.19 -31.52
C ASP A 146 11.89 -2.60 -31.40
N CYS A 147 12.28 -3.36 -30.37
CA CYS A 147 11.69 -4.67 -30.09
C CYS A 147 10.19 -4.61 -29.80
N LEU A 148 9.74 -3.59 -29.05
CA LEU A 148 8.33 -3.37 -28.78
C LEU A 148 7.57 -3.09 -30.08
N MET A 149 8.10 -2.25 -30.97
CA MET A 149 7.46 -1.93 -32.24
C MET A 149 7.31 -3.17 -33.11
N GLU A 150 8.36 -4.00 -33.22
CA GLU A 150 8.30 -5.29 -33.92
C GLU A 150 7.21 -6.21 -33.34
N GLU A 151 7.05 -6.25 -32.01
CA GLU A 151 6.01 -7.05 -31.37
C GLU A 151 4.61 -6.49 -31.65
N LEU A 152 4.45 -5.17 -31.66
CA LEU A 152 3.17 -4.52 -31.97
C LEU A 152 2.75 -4.76 -33.42
N GLU A 153 3.71 -4.77 -34.36
CA GLU A 153 3.45 -5.03 -35.78
C GLU A 153 2.87 -6.45 -36.02
N LYS A 154 3.25 -7.45 -35.20
CA LYS A 154 2.71 -8.82 -35.31
C LYS A 154 1.20 -8.90 -35.09
N TYR A 155 0.62 -7.97 -34.34
CA TYR A 155 -0.84 -7.92 -34.14
C TYR A 155 -1.58 -7.42 -35.39
N GLY A 156 -0.90 -6.70 -36.29
CA GLY A 156 -1.51 -6.10 -37.47
C GLY A 156 -2.72 -5.22 -37.12
N ASN A 157 -3.80 -5.35 -37.88
CA ASN A 157 -5.06 -4.62 -37.63
C ASN A 157 -6.01 -5.30 -36.63
N LYS A 158 -5.54 -6.27 -35.84
CA LYS A 158 -6.39 -6.96 -34.87
C LYS A 158 -6.44 -6.20 -33.54
N PRO A 159 -7.58 -6.21 -32.82
CA PRO A 159 -7.61 -5.71 -31.46
C PRO A 159 -6.74 -6.58 -30.55
N PHE A 160 -5.91 -5.96 -29.71
CA PHE A 160 -5.10 -6.64 -28.70
C PHE A 160 -4.98 -5.82 -27.42
N ASP A 161 -4.62 -6.47 -26.32
CA ASP A 161 -4.35 -5.81 -25.05
C ASP A 161 -2.87 -5.42 -24.96
N ILE A 162 -2.60 -4.12 -25.06
CA ILE A 162 -1.25 -3.56 -25.03
C ILE A 162 -0.62 -3.57 -23.63
N GLN A 163 -1.42 -3.75 -22.57
CA GLN A 163 -0.96 -3.59 -21.19
C GLN A 163 0.15 -4.60 -20.84
N ASN A 164 -0.03 -5.87 -21.20
CA ASN A 164 0.96 -6.90 -20.90
C ASN A 164 2.24 -6.69 -21.73
N THR A 165 2.12 -6.36 -23.01
CA THR A 165 3.26 -6.11 -23.90
C THR A 165 4.10 -4.94 -23.41
N LEU A 166 3.46 -3.83 -22.99
CA LEU A 166 4.16 -2.70 -22.38
C LEU A 166 4.83 -3.07 -21.06
N ASN A 167 4.16 -3.83 -20.20
CA ASN A 167 4.75 -4.22 -18.91
C ASN A 167 5.96 -5.14 -19.08
N ILE A 168 5.95 -6.03 -20.08
CA ILE A 168 7.11 -6.84 -20.48
C ILE A 168 8.25 -5.93 -20.96
N SER A 169 7.96 -5.00 -21.88
CA SER A 169 8.93 -4.02 -22.41
C SER A 169 9.62 -3.21 -21.31
N VAL A 170 8.84 -2.58 -20.43
CA VAL A 170 9.36 -1.78 -19.31
C VAL A 170 10.18 -2.64 -18.35
N SER A 171 9.73 -3.88 -18.12
CA SER A 171 10.46 -4.81 -17.27
C SER A 171 11.76 -5.27 -17.91
N ASN A 172 11.83 -5.43 -19.24
CA ASN A 172 13.04 -5.75 -19.97
C ASN A 172 14.11 -4.66 -19.88
N VAL A 173 13.73 -3.38 -19.88
CA VAL A 173 14.69 -2.29 -19.62
C VAL A 173 15.33 -2.45 -18.23
N ILE A 174 14.51 -2.75 -17.21
CA ILE A 174 14.99 -2.97 -15.84
C ILE A 174 15.84 -4.25 -15.74
N CYS A 175 15.41 -5.35 -16.38
CA CYS A 175 16.13 -6.62 -16.40
C CYS A 175 17.46 -6.53 -17.14
N SER A 176 17.51 -5.82 -18.27
CA SER A 176 18.75 -5.53 -19.00
C SER A 176 19.72 -4.72 -18.14
N MET A 177 19.22 -3.74 -17.38
CA MET A 177 20.04 -2.94 -16.47
C MET A 177 20.55 -3.74 -15.25
N LEU A 178 19.74 -4.63 -14.68
CA LEU A 178 20.09 -5.36 -13.44
C LEU A 178 20.80 -6.68 -13.68
N PHE A 179 20.40 -7.43 -14.71
CA PHE A 179 20.88 -8.78 -15.02
C PHE A 179 21.75 -8.83 -16.28
N GLY A 180 21.84 -7.73 -17.03
CA GLY A 180 22.58 -7.67 -18.30
C GLY A 180 21.87 -8.34 -19.47
N ASN A 181 20.67 -8.90 -19.25
CA ASN A 181 19.94 -9.68 -20.25
C ASN A 181 18.47 -9.25 -20.32
N ARG A 182 17.91 -9.29 -21.53
CA ARG A 182 16.48 -9.17 -21.81
C ARG A 182 15.81 -10.54 -21.87
N PHE A 183 14.52 -10.59 -21.60
CA PHE A 183 13.69 -11.77 -21.79
C PHE A 183 12.90 -11.67 -23.09
N ASP A 184 12.68 -12.81 -23.73
CA ASP A 184 11.83 -12.90 -24.91
C ASP A 184 10.39 -12.51 -24.55
N TYR A 185 9.71 -11.82 -25.47
CA TYR A 185 8.31 -11.46 -25.29
C TYR A 185 7.43 -12.68 -25.11
N GLU A 186 7.78 -13.81 -25.73
CA GLU A 186 7.08 -15.09 -25.67
C GLU A 186 7.53 -16.02 -24.51
N ASP A 187 8.48 -15.60 -23.66
CA ASP A 187 8.87 -16.40 -22.49
C ASP A 187 7.70 -16.55 -21.52
N ALA A 188 7.13 -17.75 -21.47
CA ALA A 188 5.99 -18.09 -20.61
C ALA A 188 6.25 -17.82 -19.12
N ARG A 189 7.48 -18.02 -18.63
CA ARG A 189 7.83 -17.76 -17.22
C ARG A 189 7.88 -16.27 -16.94
N PHE A 190 8.46 -15.49 -17.87
CA PHE A 190 8.51 -14.05 -17.72
C PHE A 190 7.10 -13.43 -17.80
N LYS A 191 6.29 -13.82 -18.78
CA LYS A 191 4.86 -13.45 -18.84
C LYS A 191 4.14 -13.75 -17.53
N HIS A 192 4.34 -14.96 -16.98
CA HIS A 192 3.72 -15.35 -15.73
C HIS A 192 4.17 -14.45 -14.55
N LEU A 193 5.47 -14.13 -14.47
CA LEU A 193 6.00 -13.21 -13.47
C LEU A 193 5.36 -11.82 -13.57
N ILE A 194 5.25 -11.25 -14.77
CA ILE A 194 4.60 -9.95 -14.99
C ILE A 194 3.13 -9.99 -14.56
N VAL A 195 2.40 -11.06 -14.87
CA VAL A 195 1.01 -11.24 -14.41
C VAL A 195 0.92 -11.29 -12.88
N LEU A 196 1.84 -12.00 -12.21
CA LEU A 196 1.90 -12.04 -10.75
C LEU A 196 2.22 -10.67 -10.14
N LEU A 197 3.16 -9.92 -10.74
CA LEU A 197 3.48 -8.56 -10.30
C LEU A 197 2.29 -7.62 -10.50
N ASN A 198 1.60 -7.67 -11.63
CA ASN A 198 0.40 -6.89 -11.89
C ASN A 198 -0.70 -7.20 -10.85
N LYS A 199 -0.92 -8.48 -10.54
CA LYS A 199 -1.85 -8.89 -9.47
C LYS A 199 -1.41 -8.37 -8.11
N LEU A 200 -0.11 -8.43 -7.80
CA LEU A 200 0.44 -7.93 -6.55
C LEU A 200 0.22 -6.42 -6.39
N PHE A 201 0.47 -5.62 -7.43
CA PHE A 201 0.19 -4.19 -7.42
C PHE A 201 -1.31 -3.88 -7.34
N ALA A 202 -2.14 -4.61 -8.09
CA ALA A 202 -3.58 -4.45 -8.06
C ALA A 202 -4.19 -4.81 -6.68
N THR A 203 -3.61 -5.77 -5.97
CA THR A 203 -4.07 -6.22 -4.64
C THR A 203 -3.53 -5.36 -3.50
N SER A 204 -2.33 -4.80 -3.63
CA SER A 204 -1.72 -3.91 -2.63
C SER A 204 -2.20 -2.45 -2.73
N SER A 205 -2.88 -2.08 -3.82
CA SER A 205 -3.49 -0.75 -3.95
C SER A 205 -4.50 -0.50 -2.83
N PRO A 206 -4.46 0.67 -2.15
CA PRO A 206 -5.47 1.06 -1.15
C PRO A 206 -6.91 1.08 -1.70
N SER A 207 -7.08 1.19 -3.02
CA SER A 207 -8.38 1.15 -3.69
C SER A 207 -8.86 -0.27 -4.00
N SER A 208 -8.04 -1.29 -3.75
CA SER A 208 -8.33 -2.67 -4.11
C SER A 208 -9.36 -3.30 -3.18
N PRO A 209 -10.43 -3.92 -3.71
CA PRO A 209 -11.31 -4.78 -2.91
C PRO A 209 -10.58 -5.97 -2.27
N ALA A 210 -9.40 -6.32 -2.77
CA ALA A 210 -8.57 -7.39 -2.25
C ALA A 210 -7.67 -6.97 -1.07
N MET A 211 -7.42 -5.67 -0.88
CA MET A 211 -6.69 -5.16 0.30
C MET A 211 -7.41 -5.54 1.60
N PRO A 212 -8.74 -5.36 1.71
CA PRO A 212 -9.47 -5.94 2.83
C PRO A 212 -9.66 -7.44 2.71
N SER A 213 -9.67 -8.08 1.55
CA SER A 213 -10.00 -9.52 1.48
C SER A 213 -8.98 -10.40 2.25
N TYR A 214 -7.71 -9.97 2.34
CA TYR A 214 -6.72 -10.57 3.24
C TYR A 214 -7.02 -10.31 4.74
N TRP A 215 -7.62 -9.17 5.06
CA TRP A 215 -8.12 -8.85 6.41
C TRP A 215 -9.48 -9.51 6.72
N ASN A 216 -10.31 -9.77 5.70
CA ASN A 216 -11.72 -10.06 5.87
C ASN A 216 -12.02 -11.55 5.83
N LYS A 217 -11.41 -12.34 4.93
CA LYS A 217 -11.75 -13.78 4.81
C LYS A 217 -11.42 -14.57 6.08
N LYS A 218 -10.20 -14.42 6.61
CA LYS A 218 -9.72 -15.19 7.76
C LYS A 218 -10.36 -14.78 9.09
N TRP A 219 -10.82 -13.53 9.20
CA TRP A 219 -11.48 -13.00 10.40
C TRP A 219 -12.99 -13.19 10.36
N HIS A 220 -13.65 -13.04 9.20
CA HIS A 220 -15.08 -13.36 9.07
C HIS A 220 -15.35 -14.84 9.37
N GLU A 221 -14.54 -15.77 8.83
CA GLU A 221 -14.70 -17.19 9.14
C GLU A 221 -14.51 -17.48 10.64
N LYS A 222 -13.50 -16.87 11.28
CA LYS A 222 -13.30 -17.01 12.74
C LYS A 222 -14.43 -16.40 13.57
N ILE A 223 -14.96 -15.25 13.19
CA ILE A 223 -16.08 -14.59 13.90
C ILE A 223 -17.37 -15.39 13.73
N LEU A 224 -17.63 -15.94 12.53
CA LEU A 224 -18.77 -16.82 12.27
C LEU A 224 -18.64 -18.14 13.05
N HIS A 225 -17.45 -18.72 13.13
CA HIS A 225 -17.20 -19.90 13.96
C HIS A 225 -17.39 -19.63 15.47
N LEU A 226 -16.98 -18.45 15.96
CA LEU A 226 -17.16 -18.05 17.35
C LEU A 226 -18.64 -17.73 17.68
N GLN A 227 -19.38 -17.15 16.74
CA GLN A 227 -20.82 -16.93 16.90
C GLN A 227 -21.63 -18.24 16.84
N MET A 228 -21.22 -19.19 16.00
CA MET A 228 -21.87 -20.51 15.91
C MET A 228 -21.52 -21.44 17.09
N SER A 229 -20.38 -21.27 17.77
CA SER A 229 -20.09 -22.02 18.99
C SER A 229 -20.86 -21.48 20.21
N SER A 230 -21.10 -20.17 20.26
CA SER A 230 -21.87 -19.53 21.34
C SER A 230 -23.37 -19.82 21.29
N SER A 231 -23.92 -20.19 20.13
CA SER A 231 -25.36 -20.53 20.00
C SER A 231 -25.66 -22.02 20.20
N LYS A 232 -24.63 -22.85 20.38
CA LYS A 232 -24.78 -24.30 20.64
C LYS A 232 -24.53 -24.68 22.11
N SER A 233 -24.19 -23.70 22.96
CA SER A 233 -23.97 -23.87 24.40
C SER A 233 -25.02 -23.15 25.25
N ALA A 234 -26.18 -22.83 24.67
CA ALA A 234 -27.35 -22.28 25.34
C ALA A 234 -28.56 -23.19 25.08
#